data_AF-A0A820FLS7-F1
#
_entry.id   AF-A0A820FLS7-F1
#
_cell.length_a   1.000
_cell.length_b   1.000
_cell.length_c   1.000
_cell.angle_alpha   90.00
_cell.angle_beta   90.00
_cell.angle_gamma   90.00
#
_symmetry.space_group_name_H-M   'P 1'
#
loop_
_entity.id
_entity.type
_entity.pdbx_description
1 polymer ?
#
loop_
_entity_poly.entity_id
_entity_poly.type
_entity_poly.pdbx_seq_one_letter_code
_entity_poly.pdbx_strand_id
1 'polypeptide(L)'
;GNPSFVMSNSFSNQILAQIELFTKKGQYPIGIHILPKTLDEEVAIAHLEYLGIKLDKLTPTQSAYIDVHPDGPFKPIYYRY
;
A
#
# COMPACT_ATOMS: atom_id res chain seq x y z
N GLY A 1 -5.64 17.21 -17.63
CA GLY A 1 -5.09 16.74 -16.34
C GLY A 1 -5.52 15.31 -16.09
N ASN A 2 -5.01 14.68 -15.03
CA ASN A 2 -5.40 13.31 -14.69
C ASN A 2 -6.85 13.26 -14.14
N PRO A 3 -7.63 12.22 -14.45
CA PRO A 3 -8.97 12.03 -13.86
C PRO A 3 -8.94 11.92 -12.33
N SER A 4 -10.02 12.32 -11.67
CA SER A 4 -10.11 12.32 -10.20
C SER A 4 -9.82 10.96 -9.58
N PHE A 5 -10.27 9.87 -10.19
CA PHE A 5 -10.01 8.52 -9.68
C PHE A 5 -8.51 8.16 -9.67
N VAL A 6 -7.78 8.53 -10.71
CA VAL A 6 -6.33 8.33 -10.77
C VAL A 6 -5.64 9.22 -9.73
N MET A 7 -6.09 10.47 -9.57
CA MET A 7 -5.54 11.38 -8.56
C MET A 7 -5.85 10.96 -7.12
N SER A 8 -6.95 10.25 -6.89
CA SER A 8 -7.31 9.71 -5.57
C SER A 8 -6.21 8.79 -5.02
N ASN A 9 -5.63 7.93 -5.86
CA ASN A 9 -4.50 7.06 -5.48
C ASN A 9 -3.27 7.89 -5.05
N SER A 10 -2.91 8.90 -5.85
CA SER A 10 -1.78 9.78 -5.56
C SER A 10 -1.99 10.60 -4.28
N PHE A 11 -3.20 11.14 -4.09
CA PHE A 11 -3.52 11.99 -2.94
C PHE A 11 -3.66 11.21 -1.64
N SER A 12 -4.18 9.97 -1.67
CA SER A 12 -4.15 9.09 -0.50
C SER A 12 -2.71 8.86 -0.01
N ASN A 13 -1.80 8.53 -0.93
CA ASN A 13 -0.38 8.37 -0.61
C ASN A 13 0.25 9.65 -0.05
N GLN A 14 -0.09 10.82 -0.60
CA GLN A 14 0.39 12.10 -0.06
C GLN A 14 -0.10 12.36 1.36
N ILE A 15 -1.38 12.11 1.65
CA ILE A 15 -1.94 12.31 3.00
C ILE A 15 -1.33 11.33 4.00
N LEU A 16 -1.15 10.05 3.64
CA LEU A 16 -0.47 9.08 4.49
C LEU A 16 0.97 9.51 4.81
N ALA A 17 1.71 10.00 3.82
CA ALA A 17 3.06 10.53 4.03
C ALA A 17 3.06 11.77 4.95
N GLN A 18 2.09 12.67 4.81
CA GLN A 18 1.97 13.83 5.68
C GLN A 18 1.65 13.43 7.13
N ILE A 19 0.73 12.47 7.32
CA ILE A 19 0.40 11.93 8.64
C ILE A 19 1.64 11.29 9.28
N GLU A 20 2.38 10.47 8.53
CA GLU A 20 3.57 9.78 9.02
C GLU A 20 4.65 10.78 9.48
N LEU A 21 4.99 11.76 8.64
CA LEU A 21 5.98 12.78 8.98
C LEU A 21 5.54 13.67 10.15
N PHE A 22 4.25 13.99 10.24
CA PHE A 22 3.72 14.85 11.29
C PHE A 22 3.64 14.13 12.64
N THR A 23 3.23 12.86 12.66
CA THR A 23 2.98 12.11 13.90
C THR A 23 4.22 11.37 14.41
N LYS A 24 5.17 11.00 13.53
CA LYS A 24 6.41 10.27 13.88
C LYS A 24 7.66 11.14 13.75
N LYS A 25 7.60 12.34 14.34
CA LYS A 25 8.72 13.31 14.32
C LYS A 25 10.01 12.69 14.88
N GLY A 26 11.12 12.92 14.21
CA GLY A 26 12.44 12.44 14.63
C GLY A 26 12.75 10.97 14.30
N GLN A 27 11.79 10.22 13.73
CA GLN A 27 12.02 8.83 13.34
C GLN A 27 12.67 8.68 11.94
N TYR A 28 12.70 9.76 11.17
CA TYR A 28 13.26 9.77 9.82
C TYR A 28 14.57 10.58 9.80
N PRO A 29 15.73 9.95 9.48
CA PRO A 29 16.93 10.72 9.20
C PRO A 29 16.75 11.56 7.93
N ILE A 30 17.57 12.59 7.76
CA ILE A 30 17.56 13.41 6.53
C ILE A 30 17.85 12.50 5.34
N GLY A 31 16.93 12.46 4.38
CA GLY A 31 17.04 11.60 3.21
C GLY A 31 15.70 11.41 2.51
N ILE A 32 15.72 10.58 1.48
CA ILE A 32 14.52 10.17 0.74
C ILE A 32 14.01 8.87 1.35
N HIS A 33 12.72 8.86 1.68
CA HIS A 33 12.03 7.72 2.26
C HIS A 33 10.85 7.34 1.36
N ILE A 34 10.50 6.06 1.38
CA ILE A 34 9.36 5.51 0.65
C ILE A 34 8.39 4.97 1.70
N LEU A 35 7.09 5.14 1.48
CA LEU A 35 6.09 4.53 2.36
C LEU A 35 6.22 3.00 2.36
N PRO A 36 5.97 2.33 3.50
CA PRO A 36 5.92 0.87 3.54
C PRO A 36 4.96 0.29 2.51
N LYS A 37 5.32 -0.86 1.92
CA LYS A 37 4.50 -1.55 0.90
C LYS A 37 3.08 -1.86 1.38
N THR A 38 2.90 -2.12 2.67
CA THR A 38 1.58 -2.35 3.27
C THR A 38 0.64 -1.17 3.10
N LEU A 39 1.13 0.07 3.18
CA LEU A 39 0.30 1.26 2.97
C LEU A 39 -0.07 1.44 1.49
N ASP A 40 0.85 1.09 0.58
CA ASP A 40 0.57 1.12 -0.86
C ASP A 40 -0.49 0.08 -1.25
N GLU A 41 -0.41 -1.13 -0.68
CA GLU A 41 -1.43 -2.17 -0.83
C GLU A 41 -2.78 -1.74 -0.23
N GLU A 42 -2.80 -1.08 0.93
CA GLU A 42 -4.01 -0.54 1.54
C GLU A 42 -4.69 0.51 0.64
N VAL A 43 -3.90 1.42 0.06
CA VAL A 43 -4.39 2.39 -0.93
C VAL A 43 -5.01 1.66 -2.11
N ALA A 44 -4.34 0.65 -2.69
CA ALA A 44 -4.88 -0.11 -3.82
C ALA A 44 -6.21 -0.81 -3.46
N ILE A 45 -6.27 -1.49 -2.31
CA ILE A 45 -7.47 -2.20 -1.84
C ILE A 45 -8.66 -1.25 -1.69
N ALA A 46 -8.45 -0.06 -1.12
CA ALA A 46 -9.52 0.93 -0.92
C ALA A 46 -10.18 1.41 -2.23
N HIS A 47 -9.49 1.28 -3.37
CA HIS A 47 -10.02 1.69 -4.67
C HIS A 47 -10.72 0.55 -5.43
N LEU A 48 -10.58 -0.71 -5.02
CA LEU A 48 -11.13 -1.88 -5.73
C LEU A 48 -12.66 -1.91 -5.71
N GLU A 49 -13.28 -1.54 -4.58
CA GLU A 49 -14.74 -1.57 -4.42
C GLU A 49 -15.44 -0.64 -5.41
N TYR A 50 -14.89 0.57 -5.61
CA TYR A 50 -15.42 1.52 -6.58
C TYR A 50 -15.41 0.97 -8.01
N LEU A 51 -14.45 0.12 -8.34
CA LEU A 51 -14.33 -0.54 -9.64
C LEU A 51 -15.16 -1.83 -9.74
N GLY A 52 -15.84 -2.24 -8.67
CA GLY A 52 -16.56 -3.52 -8.60
C GLY A 52 -15.65 -4.75 -8.64
N ILE A 53 -14.37 -4.59 -8.32
CA ILE A 53 -13.38 -5.68 -8.34
C ILE A 53 -13.47 -6.46 -7.03
N LYS A 54 -13.48 -7.80 -7.14
CA LYS A 54 -13.37 -8.71 -5.99
C LYS A 54 -11.96 -9.26 -5.92
N LEU A 55 -11.35 -9.18 -4.75
CA LEU A 55 -10.02 -9.72 -4.48
C LEU A 55 -10.16 -11.09 -3.82
N ASP A 56 -9.45 -12.08 -4.36
CA ASP A 56 -9.36 -13.41 -3.74
C ASP A 56 -8.56 -13.35 -2.44
N LYS A 57 -8.94 -14.19 -1.48
CA LYS A 57 -8.21 -14.35 -0.21
C LYS A 57 -7.40 -15.64 -0.23
N LEU A 58 -6.12 -15.53 0.11
CA LEU A 58 -5.26 -16.68 0.28
C LEU A 58 -5.76 -17.56 1.44
N THR A 59 -5.81 -18.86 1.20
CA THR A 59 -5.98 -19.85 2.28
C THR A 59 -4.70 -19.94 3.12
N PRO A 60 -4.78 -20.39 4.38
CA PRO A 60 -3.58 -20.58 5.22
C PRO A 60 -2.51 -21.45 4.55
N THR A 61 -2.93 -22.50 3.83
CA THR A 61 -2.03 -23.38 3.07
C THR A 61 -1.33 -22.64 1.93
N GLN A 62 -2.05 -21.80 1.18
CA GLN A 62 -1.45 -21.01 0.09
C GLN A 62 -0.48 -19.95 0.61
N SER A 63 -0.87 -19.22 1.66
CA SER A 63 0.00 -18.23 2.32
C SER A 63 1.30 -18.84 2.81
N ALA A 64 1.22 -20.00 3.48
CA ALA A 64 2.41 -20.75 3.92
C ALA A 64 3.24 -21.28 2.74
N TYR A 65 2.59 -21.70 1.65
CA TYR A 65 3.28 -22.24 0.48
C TYR A 65 4.14 -21.19 -0.24
N ILE A 66 3.69 -19.94 -0.30
CA ILE A 66 4.43 -18.84 -0.95
C ILE A 66 5.15 -17.91 0.03
N ASP A 67 5.16 -18.27 1.32
CA ASP A 67 5.81 -17.53 2.42
C ASP A 67 5.39 -16.05 2.50
N VAL A 68 4.09 -15.81 2.54
CA VAL A 68 3.52 -14.46 2.74
C VAL A 68 2.45 -14.48 3.83
N HIS A 69 2.32 -13.37 4.56
CA HIS A 69 1.20 -13.20 5.48
C HIS A 69 -0.13 -13.11 4.71
N PRO A 70 -1.25 -13.67 5.21
CA PRO A 70 -2.55 -13.63 4.53
C PRO A 70 -3.05 -12.23 4.19
N ASP A 71 -2.66 -11.23 4.99
CA ASP A 71 -3.00 -9.81 4.80
C ASP A 71 -1.86 -8.98 4.19
N GLY A 72 -0.84 -9.63 3.64
CA GLY A 72 0.30 -8.96 3.01
C GLY A 72 1.39 -8.49 3.98
N PRO A 73 2.45 -7.82 3.49
CA PRO A 73 2.64 -7.44 2.09
C PRO A 73 2.87 -8.66 1.18
N PHE A 74 2.25 -8.66 0.00
CA PHE A 74 2.19 -9.84 -0.88
C PHE A 74 3.38 -9.97 -1.82
N LYS A 75 4.30 -9.00 -1.81
CA LYS A 75 5.48 -8.95 -2.68
C LYS A 75 6.71 -8.44 -1.95
N PRO A 76 7.91 -8.91 -2.31
CA PRO A 76 9.15 -8.41 -1.71
C PRO A 76 9.43 -6.96 -2.12
N ILE A 77 10.32 -6.29 -1.36
CA ILE A 77 10.61 -4.85 -1.55
C ILE A 77 11.18 -4.50 -2.92
N TYR A 78 11.91 -5.42 -3.55
CA TYR A 78 12.54 -5.22 -4.87
C TYR A 78 11.61 -5.53 -6.05
N TYR A 79 10.37 -5.97 -5.78
CA TYR A 79 9.39 -6.26 -6.82
C TYR A 79 8.96 -4.97 -7.54
N ARG A 80 8.77 -5.06 -8.86
CA ARG A 80 8.59 -3.87 -9.71
C ARG A 80 7.16 -3.38 -9.87
N TYR A 81 6.14 -4.16 -9.46
CA TYR A 81 4.73 -3.75 -9.32
C TYR A 81 4.00 -4.62 -8.29
#